data_AF-A0A674K777-F1
#
_entry.id   AF-A0A674K777-F1
#
_cell.length_a   1.000
_cell.length_b   1.000
_cell.length_c   1.000
_cell.angle_alpha   90.00
_cell.angle_beta   90.00
_cell.angle_gamma   90.00
#
_symmetry.space_group_name_H-M   'P 1'
#
loop_
_entity.id
_entity.type
_entity.pdbx_description
1 polymer ?
#
loop_
_entity_poly.entity_id
_entity_poly.type
_entity_poly.pdbx_seq_one_letter_code
_entity_poly.pdbx_strand_id
1 'polypeptide(L)'
;MKPLTAALLLLFIVMCLATAEGSKCKCSRKGPKIRFSAVQKLEIKPKYPHCKEKMIIVTMQSRFRGGQQYCLHPKLQSTKRLVKWYTIWKEKRR
;
A
#
# COMPACT_ATOMS: atom_id res chain seq x y z
N MET A 1 -11.72 39.38 18.66
CA MET A 1 -11.15 38.17 19.30
C MET A 1 -11.90 36.89 18.95
N LYS A 2 -13.24 36.80 19.12
CA LYS A 2 -14.04 35.59 18.85
C LYS A 2 -14.06 35.04 17.39
N PRO A 3 -14.07 35.86 16.32
CA PRO A 3 -14.13 35.32 14.96
C PRO A 3 -12.78 34.74 14.50
N LEU A 4 -11.67 35.27 15.03
CA LEU A 4 -10.32 34.82 14.69
C LEU A 4 -10.04 33.41 15.23
N THR A 5 -10.47 33.14 16.47
CA THR A 5 -10.39 31.80 17.07
C THR A 5 -11.28 30.79 16.34
N ALA A 6 -12.50 31.18 15.93
CA ALA A 6 -13.36 30.31 15.14
C ALA A 6 -12.75 29.96 13.77
N ALA A 7 -12.16 30.93 13.08
CA ALA A 7 -11.47 30.71 11.80
C ALA A 7 -10.24 29.79 11.94
N LEU A 8 -9.44 29.98 13.00
CA LEU A 8 -8.29 29.11 13.31
C LEU A 8 -8.72 27.67 13.61
N LEU A 9 -9.80 27.48 14.36
CA LEU A 9 -10.35 26.15 14.65
C LEU A 9 -10.85 25.46 13.37
N LEU A 10 -11.55 26.18 12.49
CA LEU A 10 -12.00 25.64 11.20
C LEU A 10 -10.81 25.22 10.32
N LEU A 11 -9.76 26.03 10.23
CA LEU A 11 -8.53 25.68 9.51
C LEU A 11 -7.87 24.41 10.08
N PHE A 12 -7.81 24.29 11.41
CA PHE A 12 -7.30 23.10 12.07
C PHE A 12 -8.11 21.83 11.74
N ILE A 13 -9.44 21.93 11.75
CA ILE A 13 -10.32 20.79 11.42
C ILE A 13 -10.11 20.35 9.96
N VAL A 14 -10.02 21.30 9.02
CA VAL A 14 -9.76 20.99 7.60
C VAL A 14 -8.41 20.29 7.42
N MET A 15 -7.36 20.74 8.10
CA MET A 15 -6.05 20.08 8.06
C MET A 15 -6.07 18.67 8.66
N CYS A 16 -6.76 18.46 9.77
CA CYS A 16 -6.92 17.14 10.40
C CYS A 16 -7.65 16.15 9.48
N LEU A 17 -8.70 16.59 8.78
CA LEU A 17 -9.43 15.75 7.83
C LEU A 17 -8.55 15.38 6.61
N ALA A 18 -7.80 16.34 6.07
CA ALA A 18 -6.91 16.09 4.93
C ALA A 18 -5.79 15.08 5.24
N THR A 19 -5.23 15.12 6.46
CA THR A 19 -4.18 14.19 6.88
C THR A 19 -4.71 12.78 7.15
N ALA A 20 -5.94 12.66 7.68
CA ALA A 20 -6.59 11.38 7.94
C ALA A 20 -6.83 10.59 6.64
N GLU A 21 -7.33 11.25 5.59
CA GLU A 21 -7.56 10.67 4.26
C GLU A 21 -6.27 10.07 3.67
N GLY A 22 -5.15 10.82 3.73
CA GLY A 22 -3.86 10.38 3.20
C GLY A 22 -3.25 9.17 3.92
N SER A 23 -3.59 8.96 5.19
CA SER A 23 -3.10 7.83 5.99
C SER A 23 -3.79 6.50 5.63
N LYS A 24 -5.09 6.53 5.32
CA LYS A 24 -5.90 5.34 4.98
C LYS A 24 -5.46 4.69 3.66
N CYS A 25 -4.97 5.51 2.73
CA CYS A 25 -4.47 5.09 1.43
C CYS A 25 -3.17 4.28 1.48
N LYS A 26 -2.43 4.36 2.58
CA LYS A 26 -1.13 3.71 2.73
C LYS A 26 -1.29 2.32 3.34
N CYS A 27 -0.37 1.44 2.97
CA CYS A 27 -0.25 0.13 3.57
C CYS A 27 0.73 0.15 4.72
N SER A 28 0.53 -0.76 5.68
CA SER A 28 1.36 -0.84 6.88
C SER A 28 2.84 -0.91 6.49
N ARG A 29 3.68 -0.14 7.20
CA ARG A 29 5.13 -0.17 6.99
C ARG A 29 5.76 -1.49 7.46
N LYS A 30 5.09 -2.22 8.37
CA LYS A 30 5.49 -3.55 8.80
C LYS A 30 4.63 -4.58 8.06
N GLY A 31 5.22 -5.19 7.03
CA GLY A 31 4.58 -6.26 6.26
C GLY A 31 5.12 -7.64 6.66
N PRO A 32 4.37 -8.73 6.38
CA PRO A 32 4.85 -10.08 6.59
C PRO A 32 6.07 -10.39 5.71
N LYS A 33 6.90 -11.34 6.15
CA LYS A 33 8.07 -11.78 5.37
C LYS A 33 7.62 -12.71 4.25
N ILE A 34 7.43 -12.14 3.07
CA ILE A 34 6.96 -12.85 1.88
C ILE A 34 8.15 -13.40 1.09
N ARG A 35 8.08 -14.68 0.69
CA ARG A 35 9.02 -15.29 -0.27
C ARG A 35 8.50 -15.10 -1.70
N PHE A 36 9.36 -14.69 -2.62
CA PHE A 36 8.99 -14.46 -4.03
C PHE A 36 8.44 -15.71 -4.74
N SER A 37 8.90 -16.90 -4.36
CA SER A 37 8.46 -18.18 -4.94
C SER A 37 7.01 -18.53 -4.62
N ALA A 38 6.48 -18.04 -3.49
CA ALA A 38 5.09 -18.25 -3.09
C ALA A 38 4.13 -17.22 -3.72
N VAL A 39 4.66 -16.22 -4.44
CA VAL A 39 3.85 -15.18 -5.08
C VAL A 39 3.27 -15.73 -6.37
N GLN A 40 1.94 -15.77 -6.45
CA GLN A 40 1.22 -16.11 -7.67
C GLN A 40 1.15 -14.92 -8.62
N LYS A 41 0.74 -13.75 -8.08
CA LYS A 41 0.51 -12.53 -8.85
C LYS A 41 1.02 -11.32 -8.08
N LEU A 42 1.66 -10.40 -8.80
CA LEU A 42 2.09 -9.09 -8.29
C LEU A 42 1.44 -8.01 -9.15
N GLU A 43 0.73 -7.09 -8.50
CA GLU A 43 0.04 -5.96 -9.14
C GLU A 43 0.46 -4.65 -8.49
N ILE A 44 0.61 -3.61 -9.31
CA ILE A 44 0.86 -2.25 -8.84
C ILE A 44 -0.44 -1.46 -9.01
N LYS A 45 -1.22 -1.35 -7.93
CA LYS A 45 -2.53 -0.69 -7.93
C LYS A 45 -2.74 0.10 -6.64
N PRO A 46 -3.57 1.14 -6.64
CA PRO A 46 -3.90 1.84 -5.40
C PRO A 46 -4.66 0.90 -4.45
N LYS A 47 -4.54 1.15 -3.14
CA LYS A 47 -5.25 0.36 -2.11
C LYS A 47 -6.76 0.52 -2.21
N TYR A 48 -7.22 1.74 -2.51
CA TYR A 48 -8.63 2.08 -2.76
C TYR A 48 -8.73 2.99 -3.99
N PRO A 49 -9.88 3.03 -4.69
CA PRO A 49 -10.05 3.81 -5.92
C PRO A 49 -9.79 5.32 -5.78
N HIS A 50 -10.09 5.90 -4.62
CA HIS A 50 -9.85 7.32 -4.33
C HIS A 50 -8.37 7.66 -4.09
N CYS A 51 -7.52 6.66 -3.90
CA CYS A 51 -6.11 6.87 -3.59
C CYS A 51 -5.29 7.07 -4.87
N LYS A 52 -4.55 8.18 -4.93
CA LYS A 52 -3.60 8.44 -6.03
C LYS A 52 -2.32 7.63 -5.91
N GLU A 53 -1.90 7.31 -4.69
CA GLU A 53 -0.66 6.57 -4.44
C GLU A 53 -0.81 5.08 -4.82
N LYS A 54 0.08 4.60 -5.68
CA LYS A 54 0.14 3.19 -6.07
C LYS A 54 0.82 2.37 -4.98
N MET A 55 0.22 1.23 -4.63
CA MET A 55 0.76 0.25 -3.70
C MET A 55 1.09 -1.05 -4.44
N ILE A 56 1.85 -1.93 -3.80
CA ILE A 56 2.17 -3.24 -4.37
C ILE A 56 1.27 -4.27 -3.70
N ILE A 57 0.35 -4.86 -4.49
CA ILE A 57 -0.56 -5.89 -4.05
C ILE A 57 -0.01 -7.24 -4.49
N VAL A 58 0.20 -8.12 -3.52
CA VAL A 58 0.79 -9.45 -3.71
C VAL A 58 -0.25 -10.49 -3.40
N THR A 59 -0.56 -11.36 -4.36
CA THR A 59 -1.42 -12.52 -4.18
C THR A 59 -0.56 -13.76 -4.02
N MET A 60 -0.71 -14.43 -2.89
CA MET A 60 -0.03 -15.71 -2.63
C MET A 60 -0.70 -16.85 -3.36
N GLN A 61 0.11 -17.84 -3.73
CA GLN A 61 -0.40 -19.15 -4.07
C GLN A 61 -1.13 -19.72 -2.86
N SER A 62 -2.41 -20.02 -3.05
CA SER A 62 -3.25 -20.72 -2.08
C SER A 62 -3.84 -21.95 -2.74
N ARG A 63 -4.06 -22.98 -1.93
CA ARG A 63 -4.77 -24.19 -2.35
C ARG A 63 -6.26 -23.94 -2.61
N PHE A 64 -6.83 -22.87 -2.04
CA PHE A 64 -8.24 -22.48 -2.16
C PHE A 64 -8.43 -21.24 -3.04
N ARG A 65 -9.54 -21.19 -3.79
CA ARG A 65 -9.93 -20.03 -4.61
C ARG A 65 -10.13 -18.81 -3.70
N GLY A 66 -9.33 -17.77 -3.91
CA GLY A 66 -9.33 -16.55 -3.08
C GLY A 66 -8.05 -16.30 -2.28
N GLY A 67 -6.90 -16.77 -2.78
CA GLY A 67 -5.60 -16.73 -2.08
C GLY A 67 -5.25 -15.42 -1.37
N GLN A 68 -4.46 -15.54 -0.30
CA GLN A 68 -4.13 -14.42 0.59
C GLN A 68 -3.51 -13.25 -0.18
N GLN A 69 -4.12 -12.08 -0.03
CA GLN A 69 -3.63 -10.84 -0.61
C GLN A 69 -2.95 -9.99 0.46
N TYR A 70 -1.77 -9.49 0.13
CA TYR A 70 -1.00 -8.60 0.99
C TYR A 70 -0.75 -7.28 0.28
N CYS A 71 -0.93 -6.19 1.03
CA CYS A 71 -0.54 -4.87 0.55
C CYS A 71 0.81 -4.46 1.12
N LEU A 72 1.72 -4.05 0.25
CA LEU A 72 3.07 -3.64 0.59
C LEU A 72 3.32 -2.19 0.14
N HIS A 73 4.04 -1.45 0.98
CA HIS A 73 4.41 -0.08 0.71
C HIS A 73 5.67 -0.02 -0.18
N PRO A 74 5.65 0.65 -1.35
CA PRO A 74 6.76 0.61 -2.33
C PRO A 74 8.06 1.24 -1.84
N LYS A 75 7.99 2.18 -0.90
CA LYS A 75 9.18 2.79 -0.28
C LYS A 75 10.00 1.83 0.60
N LEU A 76 9.47 0.68 1.02
CA LEU A 76 10.19 -0.28 1.85
C LEU A 76 11.24 -1.04 1.05
N GLN A 77 12.45 -1.18 1.60
CA GLN A 77 13.55 -1.89 0.93
C GLN A 77 13.25 -3.38 0.72
N SER A 78 12.55 -4.02 1.66
CA SER A 78 12.09 -5.41 1.51
C SER A 78 11.16 -5.58 0.32
N THR A 79 10.23 -4.65 0.12
CA THR A 79 9.30 -4.65 -1.01
C THR A 79 10.02 -4.45 -2.34
N LYS A 80 11.00 -3.52 -2.41
CA LYS A 80 11.83 -3.34 -3.60
C LYS A 80 12.60 -4.61 -3.97
N ARG A 81 13.22 -5.27 -2.98
CA ARG A 81 13.92 -6.55 -3.17
C ARG A 81 12.97 -7.64 -3.66
N LEU A 82 11.79 -7.74 -3.06
CA LEU A 82 10.77 -8.72 -3.45
C LEU A 82 10.36 -8.53 -4.91
N VAL A 83 10.06 -7.30 -5.33
CA VAL A 83 9.70 -6.99 -6.72
C VAL A 83 10.85 -7.38 -7.65
N LYS A 84 12.09 -6.97 -7.34
CA LYS A 84 13.28 -7.29 -8.16
C LYS A 84 13.49 -8.79 -8.33
N TRP A 85 13.42 -9.56 -7.24
CA TRP A 85 13.61 -11.01 -7.33
C TRP A 85 12.44 -11.72 -8.02
N TYR A 86 11.21 -11.26 -7.78
CA TYR A 86 10.03 -11.79 -8.46
C TYR A 86 10.09 -11.55 -9.97
N THR A 87 10.52 -10.37 -10.43
CA THR A 87 10.65 -10.09 -11.87
C THR A 87 11.68 -10.99 -12.53
N ILE A 88 12.87 -11.15 -11.92
CA ILE A 88 13.92 -12.04 -12.43
C ILE A 88 13.42 -13.50 -12.48
N TRP A 89 12.76 -13.96 -11.42
CA TRP A 89 12.23 -15.32 -11.37
C TRP A 89 11.13 -15.56 -12.41
N LYS A 90 10.23 -14.59 -12.60
CA LYS A 90 9.14 -14.66 -13.58
C LYS A 90 9.66 -14.67 -15.00
N GLU A 91 10.68 -13.88 -15.30
CA GLU A 91 11.34 -13.84 -16.61
C GLU A 91 12.02 -15.17 -16.95
N LYS A 92 12.72 -15.78 -15.98
CA LYS A 92 13.32 -17.12 -16.17
C LYS A 92 12.29 -18.24 -16.39
N ARG A 93 11.04 -18.03 -15.96
CA ARG A 93 9.96 -19.03 -16.04
C ARG A 93 9.06 -18.83 -17.26
N ARG A 94 9.27 -17.77 -18.03
CA ARG A 94 8.50 -17.41 -19.22
C ARG A 94 9.26 -17.86 -20.46
#